data_AF-A0A2S7XVM1-F1
#
_entry.id   AF-A0A2S7XVM1-F1
#
_cell.length_a   1.000
_cell.length_b   1.000
_cell.length_c   1.000
_cell.angle_alpha   90.00
_cell.angle_beta   90.00
_cell.angle_gamma   90.00
#
_symmetry.space_group_name_H-M   'P 1'
#
loop_
_entity.id
_entity.type
_entity.pdbx_description
1 polymer ?
#
loop_
_entity_poly.entity_id
_entity_poly.type
_entity_poly.pdbx_seq_one_letter_code
_entity_poly.pdbx_strand_id
1 'polypeptide(L)' 'MKLKVVIHPAEEGGFWAEVPAIQGCATQGNSIEELLKNVQEAIEGCLVVPRSIELVNVGAPPKN' A
#
# COMPACT_ATOMS: atom_id res chain seq x y z
N MET A 1 -14.28 -0.97 -8.16
CA MET A 1 -14.02 0.36 -7.55
C MET A 1 -12.57 0.77 -7.78
N LYS A 2 -12.22 2.04 -7.60
CA LYS A 2 -10.82 2.51 -7.57
C LYS A 2 -10.40 2.68 -6.12
N LEU A 3 -9.30 2.07 -5.71
CA LEU A 3 -8.74 2.23 -4.36
C LEU A 3 -7.44 3.03 -4.46
N LYS A 4 -7.30 4.01 -3.57
CA LYS A 4 -6.05 4.74 -3.39
C LYS A 4 -5.16 3.94 -2.46
N VAL A 5 -3.91 3.77 -2.86
CA VAL A 5 -2.87 3.13 -2.07
C VAL A 5 -1.81 4.18 -1.79
N VAL A 6 -1.57 4.43 -0.52
CA VAL A 6 -0.60 5.42 -0.06
C VAL A 6 0.70 4.68 0.18
N ILE A 7 1.75 5.04 -0.55
CA ILE A 7 3.08 4.42 -0.45
C ILE A 7 4.00 5.34 0.35
N HIS A 8 4.79 4.73 1.21
CA HIS A 8 5.80 5.36 2.04
C HIS A 8 7.14 4.64 1.87
N PRO A 9 8.25 5.36 1.71
CA PRO A 9 9.58 4.77 1.80
C PRO A 9 9.86 4.37 3.26
N ALA A 10 10.46 3.20 3.45
CA ALA A 10 10.93 2.76 4.76
C ALA A 10 12.36 3.25 5.02
N GLU A 11 12.66 3.53 6.29
CA GLU A 11 13.92 4.16 6.70
C GLU A 11 15.16 3.30 6.45
N GLU A 12 14.98 1.98 6.57
CA GLU A 12 16.03 0.98 6.40
C GLU A 12 16.11 0.47 4.95
N GLY A 13 15.34 1.09 4.04
CA GLY A 13 15.15 0.66 2.67
C GLY A 13 13.84 -0.11 2.47
N GLY A 14 13.41 -0.21 1.21
CA GLY A 14 12.11 -0.75 0.85
C GLY A 14 10.97 0.25 1.08
N PHE A 15 9.74 -0.29 1.13
CA PHE A 15 8.51 0.47 1.11
C PHE A 15 7.45 -0.19 1.98
N TRP A 16 6.55 0.62 2.50
CA TRP A 16 5.28 0.15 3.04
C TRP A 16 4.14 0.94 2.42
N ALA A 17 2.95 0.37 2.45
CA ALA A 17 1.76 1.00 1.92
C ALA A 17 0.54 0.72 2.77
N GLU A 18 -0.39 1.66 2.74
CA GLU A 18 -1.71 1.54 3.36
C GLU A 18 -2.83 1.84 2.36
N VAL A 19 -4.01 1.29 2.63
CA VAL A 19 -5.21 1.52 1.83
C VAL A 19 -6.23 2.26 2.71
N PRO A 20 -6.33 3.60 2.65
CA PRO A 20 -7.19 4.38 3.56
C PRO A 20 -8.67 3.97 3.55
N ALA A 21 -9.15 3.39 2.44
CA ALA A 21 -10.51 2.88 2.31
C ALA A 21 -10.75 1.54 3.04
N ILE A 22 -9.70 0.85 3.48
CA ILE A 22 -9.73 -0.42 4.20
C ILE A 22 -8.88 -0.25 5.46
N GLN A 23 -9.52 0.18 6.54
CA GLN A 23 -8.83 0.44 7.80
C GLN A 23 -8.04 -0.79 8.26
N GLY A 24 -6.76 -0.58 8.57
CA GLY A 24 -5.85 -1.64 9.01
C GLY A 24 -5.24 -2.48 7.88
N CYS A 25 -5.59 -2.22 6.61
CA CYS A 25 -4.92 -2.84 5.48
C CYS A 25 -3.63 -2.07 5.18
N ALA A 26 -2.52 -2.65 5.63
CA ALA A 26 -1.17 -2.18 5.35
C ALA A 26 -0.27 -3.36 5.00
N THR A 27 0.67 -3.13 4.08
CA THR A 27 1.63 -4.14 3.63
C THR A 27 3.01 -3.50 3.43
N GLN A 28 4.03 -4.33 3.25
CA GLN A 28 5.40 -3.87 3.00
C GLN A 28 6.06 -4.69 1.90
N GLY A 29 7.13 -4.17 1.31
CA GLY A 29 7.92 -4.85 0.28
C GLY A 29 9.25 -4.14 0.05
N ASN A 30 10.25 -4.89 -0.43
CA ASN A 30 11.58 -4.36 -0.71
C ASN A 30 11.63 -3.57 -2.04
N SER A 31 10.67 -3.81 -2.93
CA SER A 31 10.47 -3.09 -4.18
C SER A 31 9.01 -2.65 -4.34
N ILE A 32 8.77 -1.67 -5.23
CA ILE A 32 7.41 -1.22 -5.56
C ILE A 32 6.57 -2.36 -6.16
N GLU A 33 7.17 -3.24 -6.98
CA GLU A 33 6.46 -4.39 -7.55
C GLU A 33 6.04 -5.40 -6.48
N GLU A 34 6.93 -5.72 -5.54
CA GLU A 34 6.63 -6.62 -4.41
C GLU A 34 5.52 -6.02 -3.53
N LEU A 35 5.66 -4.73 -3.18
CA LEU A 35 4.68 -4.00 -2.39
C LEU A 35 3.29 -4.04 -3.04
N LEU A 36 3.22 -3.77 -4.35
CA LEU A 36 1.98 -3.78 -5.12
C LEU A 36 1.30 -5.14 -5.13
N LYS A 37 2.08 -6.22 -5.31
CA LYS A 37 1.57 -7.59 -5.23
C LYS A 37 0.98 -7.86 -3.85
N ASN A 38 1.70 -7.50 -2.79
CA ASN A 38 1.25 -7.71 -1.41
C ASN A 38 -0.02 -6.90 -1.11
N VAL A 39 -0.11 -5.65 -1.58
CA VAL A 39 -1.33 -4.82 -1.45
C VAL A 39 -2.52 -5.48 -2.15
N GLN A 40 -2.34 -6.02 -3.36
CA GLN A 40 -3.41 -6.70 -4.08
C GLN A 40 -3.92 -7.93 -3.32
N GLU A 41 -3.01 -8.78 -2.85
CA GLU A 41 -3.35 -9.97 -2.05
C GLU A 41 -4.08 -9.60 -0.76
N ALA A 42 -3.63 -8.54 -0.07
CA ALA A 42 -4.27 -8.06 1.16
C ALA A 42 -5.69 -7.53 0.91
N ILE A 43 -5.90 -6.79 -0.18
CA ILE A 43 -7.22 -6.28 -0.57
C ILE A 43 -8.18 -7.44 -0.92
N GLU A 44 -7.70 -8.43 -1.67
CA GLU A 44 -8.48 -9.63 -2.02
C GLU A 44 -8.89 -10.42 -0.77
N GLY A 45 -7.99 -10.57 0.20
CA GLY A 45 -8.27 -11.19 1.49
C GLY A 45 -9.35 -10.48 2.31
N CYS A 46 -9.54 -9.17 2.11
CA CYS A 46 -10.60 -8.39 2.75
C CYS A 46 -11.97 -8.51 2.07
N LEU A 47 -12.15 -9.41 1.09
CA LEU A 47 -13.35 -9.53 0.24
C LEU A 47 -13.70 -8.26 -0.55
N VAL A 48 -12.71 -7.38 -0.76
CA VAL A 48 -12.84 -6.15 -1.53
C VAL A 48 -12.22 -6.38 -2.90
N VAL A 49 -13.00 -6.28 -3.98
CA VAL A 49 -12.48 -6.44 -5.35
C VAL A 49 -12.34 -5.08 -6.05
N PRO A 50 -11.14 -4.46 -6.07
CA PRO A 50 -10.90 -3.27 -6.85
C PRO A 50 -10.86 -3.60 -8.35
N ARG A 51 -11.34 -2.67 -9.17
CA ARG A 51 -11.23 -2.75 -10.65
C ARG A 51 -9.92 -2.13 -11.14
N SER A 52 -9.26 -1.33 -10.30
CA SER A 52 -7.98 -0.68 -10.58
C SER A 52 -7.46 -0.02 -9.29
N ILE A 53 -6.15 -0.02 -9.10
CA ILE A 53 -5.45 0.61 -7.97
C ILE A 53 -4.80 1.90 -8.46
N GLU A 54 -4.87 2.95 -7.65
CA GLU A 54 -4.21 4.23 -7.89
C GLU A 54 -3.18 4.47 -6.79
N LEU A 55 -1.91 4.54 -7.18
CA LEU A 55 -0.80 4.75 -6.25
C LEU A 55 -0.61 6.24 -5.98
N VAL A 56 -0.50 6.57 -4.70
CA VAL A 56 -0.17 7.90 -4.23
C VAL A 56 1.10 7.77 -3.41
N ASN A 57 2.22 8.24 -3.95
CA ASN A 57 3.46 8.30 -3.18
C ASN A 57 3.39 9.53 -2.27
N VAL A 58 3.37 9.32 -0.96
CA VAL A 58 3.55 10.40 -0.01
C VAL A 58 4.95 10.27 0.54
N GLY A 59 5.72 11.37 0.48
CA GLY A 59 7.06 11.40 1.07
C GLY A 59 7.04 10.89 2.52
N ALA A 60 8.17 10.35 2.97
CA ALA A 60 8.30 9.75 4.30
C ALA A 60 7.58 10.61 5.36
N PRO A 61 6.69 10.02 6.19
CA PRO A 61 6.15 10.76 7.31
C PRO A 61 7.32 11.23 8.20
N PRO A 62 7.26 12.44 8.78
CA PRO A 62 8.30 12.91 9.67
C PRO A 62 8.44 11.90 10.82
N LYS A 63 9.65 11.34 10.97
CA LYS A 63 10.02 10.54 12.14
C LYS A 63 9.84 11.45 13.36
N ASN A 64 8.88 11.12 14.21
CA ASN A 64 8.63 11.85 15.44
C ASN A 64 9.76 11.62 16.45
#